data_AF-A0A133VLB8-F1
#
_entry.id   AF-A0A133VLB8-F1
#
_cell.length_a   1.000
_cell.length_b   1.000
_cell.length_c   1.000
_cell.angle_alpha   90.00
_cell.angle_beta   90.00
_cell.angle_gamma   90.00
#
_symmetry.space_group_name_H-M   'P 1'
#
loop_
_entity.id
_entity.type
_entity.pdbx_description
1 polymer ?
#
loop_
_entity_poly.entity_id
_entity_poly.type
_entity_poly.pdbx_seq_one_letter_code
_entity_poly.pdbx_strand_id
1 'polypeptide(L)' 'MTNPEVEPTNNRAERSIRKIVTLRKIIGTVRSERGRYILETIMTAIETWKARGQNPHNEMQKILRNS' A
#
# COMPACT_ATOMS: atom_id res chain seq x y z
N MET A 1 -23.67 9.09 -10.67
CA MET A 1 -23.12 7.82 -11.19
C MET A 1 -22.66 7.01 -9.99
N THR A 2 -23.51 6.13 -9.46
CA THR A 2 -23.18 5.24 -8.34
C THR A 2 -22.55 3.98 -8.93
N ASN A 3 -21.27 3.72 -8.61
CA ASN A 3 -20.62 2.46 -8.99
C ASN A 3 -20.99 1.40 -7.93
N PRO A 4 -21.86 0.42 -8.24
CA PRO A 4 -22.35 -0.54 -7.25
C PRO A 4 -21.24 -1.46 -6.70
N GLU A 5 -20.08 -1.54 -7.35
CA GLU A 5 -18.94 -2.36 -6.91
C GLU A 5 -18.05 -1.65 -5.87
N VAL A 6 -18.25 -0.35 -5.65
CA VAL A 6 -17.46 0.44 -4.71
C VAL A 6 -18.35 0.87 -3.56
N GLU A 7 -17.97 0.50 -2.33
CA GLU A 7 -18.67 0.98 -1.15
C GLU A 7 -18.75 2.52 -1.17
N PRO A 8 -19.90 3.13 -0.82
CA PRO A 8 -20.08 4.58 -0.85
C PRO A 8 -19.28 5.30 0.25
N THR A 9 -18.45 4.57 1.00
CA THR A 9 -17.68 5.08 2.13
C THR A 9 -16.19 4.86 1.91
N ASN A 10 -15.38 5.80 2.39
CA ASN A 10 -13.92 5.74 2.33
C ASN A 10 -13.30 4.68 3.28
N ASN A 11 -14.10 3.89 3.98
CA ASN A 11 -13.63 2.98 5.03
C ASN A 11 -12.51 2.04 4.56
N ARG A 12 -12.59 1.55 3.32
CA ARG A 12 -11.56 0.70 2.72
C ARG A 12 -10.22 1.43 2.57
N ALA A 13 -10.22 2.66 2.09
CA ALA A 13 -9.00 3.44 1.90
C ALA A 13 -8.43 3.94 3.25
N GLU A 14 -9.28 4.34 4.20
CA GLU A 14 -8.81 4.70 5.55
C GLU A 14 -8.16 3.52 6.28
N ARG A 15 -8.69 2.31 6.11
CA ARG A 15 -8.09 1.08 6.66
C ARG A 15 -6.72 0.78 6.06
N SER A 16 -6.52 1.02 4.77
CA SER A 16 -5.19 0.84 4.15
C SER A 16 -4.20 1.90 4.62
N ILE A 17 -4.64 3.16 4.77
CA ILE A 17 -3.82 4.26 5.30
C ILE A 17 -3.41 4.03 6.76
N ARG A 18 -4.26 3.39 7.57
CA ARG A 18 -3.92 3.07 8.97
C ARG A 18 -2.64 2.25 9.10
N LYS A 19 -2.41 1.32 8.16
CA LYS A 19 -1.20 0.47 8.15
C LYS A 19 0.07 1.30 7.95
N ILE A 20 0.05 2.26 7.01
CA ILE A 20 1.22 3.12 6.77
C ILE A 20 1.48 4.08 7.94
N VAL A 21 0.43 4.56 8.61
CA VAL A 21 0.57 5.41 9.81
C VAL A 21 1.18 4.63 10.97
N THR A 22 0.73 3.39 11.22
CA THR A 22 1.33 2.52 12.25
C THR A 22 2.79 2.22 11.94
N LEU A 23 3.11 1.89 10.68
CA LEU A 23 4.49 1.64 10.27
C LEU A 23 5.39 2.86 10.51
N ARG A 24 4.95 4.07 10.14
CA ARG A 24 5.66 5.33 10.43
C ARG A 24 5.81 5.63 11.94
N LYS A 25 4.95 5.08 12.80
CA LYS A 25 5.17 5.19 14.25
C LYS A 25 6.29 4.26 14.72
N ILE A 26 6.39 3.07 14.13
CA ILE A 26 7.40 2.05 14.47
C ILE A 26 8.79 2.45 13.97
N ILE A 27 8.91 2.82 12.69
CA ILE A 27 10.21 3.16 12.06
C ILE A 27 10.62 4.62 12.32
N GLY A 28 9.78 5.38 13.02
CA GLY A 28 9.86 6.84 13.08
C GLY A 28 9.45 7.50 11.77
N THR A 29 9.77 8.78 11.62
CA THR A 29 9.38 9.57 10.44
C THR A 29 10.35 9.40 9.28
N VAL A 30 9.81 9.37 8.06
CA VAL A 30 10.60 9.47 6.83
C VAL A 30 10.79 10.96 6.49
N ARG A 31 12.02 11.46 6.66
CA ARG A 31 12.35 12.88 6.52
C ARG A 31 12.88 13.30 5.15
N SER A 32 13.07 12.35 4.23
CA SER A 32 13.46 12.63 2.85
C SER A 32 12.30 12.41 1.88
N GLU A 33 12.22 13.23 0.83
CA GLU A 33 11.24 13.08 -0.24
C GLU A 33 11.41 11.72 -0.95
N ARG A 34 12.65 11.36 -1.26
CA ARG A 34 12.99 10.05 -1.84
C ARG A 34 12.52 8.89 -0.97
N GLY A 35 12.75 8.96 0.35
CA GLY A 35 12.30 7.92 1.27
C GLY A 35 10.78 7.84 1.32
N ARG A 36 10.09 8.99 1.30
CA ARG A 36 8.62 9.06 1.32
C ARG A 36 8.05 8.41 0.07
N TYR A 37 8.59 8.74 -1.09
CA TYR A 37 8.22 8.15 -2.38
C TYR A 37 8.40 6.62 -2.40
N ILE A 38 9.54 6.12 -1.91
CA ILE A 38 9.80 4.67 -1.83
C ILE A 38 8.75 3.99 -0.94
N LEU A 39 8.51 4.53 0.26
CA LEU A 39 7.54 3.95 1.21
C LEU A 39 6.12 3.95 0.62
N GLU A 40 5.70 5.05 0.02
CA GLU A 40 4.38 5.18 -0.61
C GLU A 40 4.22 4.21 -1.78
N THR A 41 5.25 4.05 -2.60
CA THR A 41 5.26 3.11 -3.73
C THR A 41 5.11 1.67 -3.25
N ILE A 42 5.93 1.26 -2.28
CA ILE A 42 5.89 -0.12 -1.73
C ILE A 42 4.53 -0.41 -1.09
N MET A 43 4.01 0.52 -0.28
CA MET A 43 2.71 0.33 0.38
C MET A 43 1.55 0.28 -0.62
N THR A 44 1.60 1.09 -1.67
CA THR A 44 0.60 1.08 -2.76
C THR A 44 0.62 -0.25 -3.50
N ALA A 45 1.81 -0.78 -3.83
CA ALA A 45 1.95 -2.08 -4.48
C ALA A 45 1.39 -3.22 -3.60
N ILE A 46 1.75 -3.23 -2.32
CA ILE A 46 1.27 -4.24 -1.35
C ILE A 46 -0.26 -4.23 -1.26
N GLU A 47 -0.87 -3.07 -1.09
CA GLU A 47 -2.33 -2.98 -0.95
C GLU A 47 -3.06 -3.28 -2.27
N THR A 48 -2.44 -2.97 -3.41
CA THR A 48 -2.96 -3.36 -4.73
C THR A 48 -2.95 -4.88 -4.91
N TRP A 49 -1.86 -5.56 -4.55
CA TRP A 49 -1.79 -7.03 -4.63
C TRP A 49 -2.80 -7.70 -3.71
N LYS A 50 -2.94 -7.22 -2.46
CA LYS A 50 -3.97 -7.70 -1.53
C LYS A 50 -5.37 -7.49 -2.10
N ALA A 51 -5.64 -6.33 -2.71
CA ALA A 51 -6.94 -6.03 -3.33
C ALA A 51 -7.26 -6.97 -4.51
N ARG A 52 -6.23 -7.52 -5.18
CA ARG A 52 -6.35 -8.50 -6.26
C ARG A 52 -6.35 -9.96 -5.78
N GLY A 53 -6.32 -10.20 -4.47
CA GLY A 53 -6.20 -11.56 -3.91
C GLY A 53 -4.83 -12.21 -4.13
N GLN A 54 -3.81 -11.43 -4.48
CA GLN A 54 -2.44 -11.91 -4.72
C GLN A 54 -1.63 -11.90 -3.43
N ASN A 55 -0.61 -12.76 -3.35
CA ASN A 55 0.33 -12.77 -2.24
C ASN A 55 1.41 -11.68 -2.45
N PRO A 56 1.47 -10.63 -1.60
CA PRO A 56 2.41 -9.52 -1.80
C PRO A 56 3.89 -9.93 -1.77
N HIS A 57 4.24 -10.97 -1.00
CA HIS A 57 5.61 -11.45 -0.92
C HIS A 57 6.04 -12.08 -2.25
N ASN A 58 5.19 -12.91 -2.82
CA ASN A 58 5.47 -13.56 -4.10
C ASN A 58 5.58 -12.53 -5.24
N GLU A 59 4.66 -11.56 -5.30
CA GLU A 59 4.71 -10.51 -6.32
C GLU A 59 5.94 -9.60 -6.18
N MET A 60 6.31 -9.24 -4.95
CA MET A 60 7.54 -8.50 -4.71
C MET A 60 8.78 -9.28 -5.15
N GLN A 61 8.86 -10.59 -4.86
CA GLN A 61 9.96 -11.42 -5.33
C GLN A 61 10.03 -11.49 -6.86
N LYS A 62 8.90 -11.58 -7.56
CA LYS A 62 8.87 -11.58 -9.04
C LYS A 62 9.48 -10.29 -9.61
N ILE A 63 9.12 -9.14 -9.03
CA ILE A 63 9.68 -7.86 -9.46
C ILE A 63 11.19 -7.83 -9.24
N LEU A 64 11.66 -8.16 -8.02
CA LEU A 64 13.08 -8.10 -7.67
C LEU A 64 13.96 -9.07 -8.47
N ARG A 65 13.41 -10.20 -8.92
CA ARG A 65 14.11 -11.18 -9.77
C ARG A 65 14.21 -10.75 -11.23
N ASN A 66 13.33 -9.87 -11.68
CA ASN A 66 13.21 -9.43 -13.08
C ASN A 66 13.68 -7.97 -13.28
N SER A 67 14.30 -7.37 -12.26
CA SER A 67 14.80 -5.98 -12.26
C SER A 67 16.32 -5.91 -12.35
#